data_AF-M8AU56-F1
#
_entry.id   AF-M8AU56-F1
#
_cell.length_a   1.000
_cell.length_b   1.000
_cell.length_c   1.000
_cell.angle_alpha   90.00
_cell.angle_beta   90.00
_cell.angle_gamma   90.00
#
_symmetry.space_group_name_H-M   'P 1'
#
loop_
_entity.id
_entity.type
_entity.pdbx_description
1 polymer ?
#
loop_
_entity_poly.entity_id
_entity_poly.type
_entity_poly.pdbx_seq_one_letter_code
_entity_poly.pdbx_strand_id
1 'polypeptide(L)'
;MLYRVLDAVTSVKCETRRARKQIKVLEALDVAGTQLYHFTTIVIAGMGFFTDAYDLFSVSLIADLLGRIYYHSADGRLPGNVAGAVSGVGPCGHVRQDGAEADLRRHAQAHGGVLARVRPLLPQQARGLGNLAAGAVVLVLSASFKNTAAYDTDQLGQADYVWRIVLMLGAVPALLTYYWRMKMPETARYTALITKNLKLAASDMAAVLNIDFVSDMDAEAVVKQDEFGLFSMEFLHKHGRQLLGTTVCWFVLDVVFYSLNLFMKDIFNGIGWFGDAAEMSPLEQTYKIARTQAIIVVGGSLPGYFLTVLFVDRIGRIKIQLMGFTMMTIFMIGLAAPYKFWSKPNMHAGFAIMYALILFFSNFGPNSTTFILPTEIFPTRLRSTCNGISAAGGKCGAIIGVLWFQYSHTSIRSSLLLLAGCNLVGVMFTLALPESKGMSLEDITGEMEEESEPSQESATIAEVEFIHSVEVL
;
A
#
# COMPACT_ATOMS: atom_id res chain seq x y z
N MET A 1 38.24 44.06 -4.78
CA MET A 1 37.24 43.87 -3.71
C MET A 1 35.83 44.17 -4.23
N LEU A 2 35.59 45.36 -4.80
CA LEU A 2 34.29 45.74 -5.41
C LEU A 2 33.72 44.72 -6.42
N TYR A 3 34.54 44.18 -7.33
CA TYR A 3 34.08 43.19 -8.32
C TYR A 3 33.54 41.89 -7.69
N ARG A 4 34.13 41.42 -6.58
CA ARG A 4 33.65 40.21 -5.89
C ARG A 4 32.34 40.46 -5.15
N VAL A 5 32.13 41.69 -4.66
CA VAL A 5 30.88 42.09 -4.00
C VAL A 5 29.77 42.26 -5.03
N LEU A 6 30.07 42.87 -6.18
CA LEU A 6 29.11 43.00 -7.28
C LEU A 6 28.67 41.62 -7.78
N ASP A 7 29.62 40.70 -8.04
CA ASP A 7 29.32 39.32 -8.47
C ASP A 7 28.44 38.58 -7.44
N ALA A 8 28.75 38.70 -6.14
CA ALA A 8 27.94 38.10 -5.08
C ALA A 8 26.52 38.67 -5.04
N VAL A 9 26.35 39.99 -5.20
CA VAL A 9 25.03 40.64 -5.21
C VAL A 9 24.23 40.26 -6.45
N THR A 10 24.85 40.18 -7.65
CA THR A 10 24.16 39.69 -8.85
C THR A 10 23.82 38.21 -8.77
N SER A 11 24.69 37.38 -8.17
CA SER A 11 24.44 35.96 -7.93
C SER A 11 23.20 35.77 -7.04
N VAL A 12 23.14 36.47 -5.89
CA VAL A 12 22.03 36.39 -4.95
C VAL A 12 20.71 36.89 -5.57
N LYS A 13 20.75 37.97 -6.36
CA LYS A 13 19.57 38.47 -7.09
C LYS A 13 19.07 37.50 -8.16
N CYS A 14 19.98 36.77 -8.80
CA CYS A 14 19.64 35.78 -9.82
C CYS A 14 19.05 34.51 -9.17
N GLU A 15 19.61 34.08 -8.04
CA GLU A 15 19.09 32.98 -7.22
C GLU A 15 17.68 33.27 -6.69
N THR A 16 17.45 34.45 -6.10
CA THR A 16 16.11 34.85 -5.61
C THR A 16 15.08 34.96 -6.74
N ARG A 17 15.46 35.41 -7.95
CA ARG A 17 14.55 35.41 -9.11
C ARG A 17 14.24 34.00 -9.62
N ARG A 18 15.20 33.07 -9.56
CA ARG A 18 15.05 31.67 -9.96
C ARG A 18 14.15 30.91 -8.98
N ALA A 19 14.36 31.08 -7.67
CA ALA A 19 13.50 30.51 -6.63
C ALA A 19 12.05 30.99 -6.76
N ARG A 20 11.84 32.29 -6.99
CA ARG A 20 10.48 32.87 -7.19
C ARG A 20 9.77 32.34 -8.44
N LYS A 21 10.52 32.01 -9.50
CA LYS A 21 9.97 31.37 -10.71
C LYS A 21 9.63 29.90 -10.47
N GLN A 22 10.44 29.17 -9.70
CA GLN A 22 10.14 27.79 -9.32
C GLN A 22 8.87 27.69 -8.46
N ILE A 23 8.73 28.58 -7.47
CA ILE A 23 7.51 28.66 -6.64
C ILE A 23 6.28 28.90 -7.52
N LYS A 24 6.37 29.80 -8.52
CA LYS A 24 5.26 30.02 -9.48
C LYS A 24 4.92 28.81 -10.35
N VAL A 25 5.91 27.99 -10.73
CA VAL A 25 5.66 26.76 -11.49
C VAL A 25 5.01 25.70 -10.60
N LEU A 26 5.44 25.59 -9.34
CA LEU A 26 4.85 24.69 -8.34
C LEU A 26 3.41 25.12 -7.99
N GLU A 27 3.18 26.42 -7.83
CA GLU A 27 1.87 27.02 -7.58
C GLU A 27 0.92 26.85 -8.78
N ALA A 28 1.43 27.00 -10.02
CA ALA A 28 0.68 26.71 -11.23
C ALA A 28 0.36 25.20 -11.37
N LEU A 29 1.24 24.33 -10.88
CA LEU A 29 0.97 22.89 -10.76
C LEU A 29 -0.17 22.66 -9.76
N ASP A 30 -0.12 23.25 -8.56
CA ASP A 30 -1.15 23.09 -7.53
C ASP A 30 -2.54 23.58 -7.96
N VAL A 31 -2.60 24.58 -8.84
CA VAL A 31 -3.85 25.17 -9.36
C VAL A 31 -4.42 24.42 -10.58
N ALA A 32 -3.65 23.55 -11.25
CA ALA A 32 -4.12 22.84 -12.43
C ALA A 32 -5.22 21.79 -12.11
N GLY A 33 -6.31 21.82 -12.88
CA GLY A 33 -7.51 21.00 -12.66
C GLY A 33 -7.32 19.51 -12.96
N THR A 34 -8.23 18.67 -12.45
CA THR A 34 -8.18 17.23 -12.67
C THR A 34 -8.40 16.85 -14.14
N GLN A 35 -7.38 16.31 -14.79
CA GLN A 35 -7.44 15.77 -16.15
C GLN A 35 -7.77 14.27 -16.20
N LEU A 36 -8.29 13.82 -17.35
CA LEU A 36 -8.58 12.41 -17.69
C LEU A 36 -7.38 11.47 -17.50
N TYR A 37 -6.17 12.01 -17.64
CA TYR A 37 -4.93 11.28 -17.37
C TYR A 37 -4.89 10.74 -15.94
N HIS A 38 -5.25 11.55 -14.93
CA HIS A 38 -5.25 11.09 -13.53
C HIS A 38 -6.28 10.01 -13.27
N PHE A 39 -7.45 10.08 -13.90
CA PHE A 39 -8.44 9.02 -13.79
C PHE A 39 -7.90 7.71 -14.36
N THR A 40 -7.24 7.77 -15.52
CA THR A 40 -6.58 6.63 -16.17
C THR A 40 -5.48 6.04 -15.28
N THR A 41 -4.67 6.89 -14.63
CA THR A 41 -3.65 6.47 -13.64
C THR A 41 -4.27 5.76 -12.43
N ILE A 42 -5.36 6.28 -11.89
CA ILE A 42 -6.07 5.67 -10.75
C ILE A 42 -6.63 4.31 -11.14
N VAL A 43 -7.22 4.19 -12.34
CA VAL A 43 -7.77 2.92 -12.84
C VAL A 43 -6.64 1.89 -13.00
N ILE A 44 -5.52 2.28 -13.60
CA ILE A 44 -4.38 1.37 -13.83
C ILE A 44 -3.73 0.93 -12.53
N ALA A 45 -3.50 1.85 -11.58
CA ALA A 45 -3.05 1.49 -10.24
C ALA A 45 -4.07 0.60 -9.51
N GLY A 46 -5.37 0.87 -9.68
CA GLY A 46 -6.44 0.08 -9.08
C GLY A 46 -6.49 -1.35 -9.61
N MET A 47 -6.25 -1.56 -10.90
CA MET A 47 -6.23 -2.92 -11.46
C MET A 47 -5.04 -3.75 -10.99
N GLY A 48 -3.91 -3.11 -10.67
CA GLY A 48 -2.83 -3.78 -9.95
C GLY A 48 -3.34 -4.35 -8.63
N PHE A 49 -3.85 -3.50 -7.73
CA PHE A 49 -4.43 -3.92 -6.46
C PHE A 49 -5.58 -4.94 -6.60
N PHE A 50 -6.37 -4.84 -7.67
CA PHE A 50 -7.43 -5.80 -7.97
C PHE A 50 -6.88 -7.18 -8.29
N THR A 51 -5.93 -7.25 -9.22
CA THR A 51 -5.30 -8.50 -9.67
C THR A 51 -4.60 -9.16 -8.50
N ASP A 52 -3.91 -8.35 -7.70
CA ASP A 52 -3.22 -8.77 -6.51
C ASP A 52 -4.12 -9.48 -5.48
N ALA A 53 -5.21 -8.81 -5.11
CA ALA A 53 -6.21 -9.38 -4.22
C ALA A 53 -6.86 -10.63 -4.82
N TYR A 54 -7.17 -10.59 -6.12
CA TYR A 54 -7.77 -11.71 -6.83
C TYR A 54 -6.88 -12.96 -6.74
N ASP A 55 -5.58 -12.81 -6.97
CA ASP A 55 -4.62 -13.92 -6.95
C ASP A 55 -4.46 -14.51 -5.54
N LEU A 56 -4.24 -13.67 -4.52
CA LEU A 56 -4.09 -14.13 -3.13
C LEU A 56 -5.33 -14.91 -2.66
N PHE A 57 -6.50 -14.42 -3.03
CA PHE A 57 -7.76 -15.04 -2.68
C PHE A 57 -8.00 -16.34 -3.46
N SER A 58 -7.78 -16.33 -4.78
CA SER A 58 -7.94 -17.49 -5.65
C SER A 58 -6.98 -18.62 -5.29
N VAL A 59 -5.71 -18.31 -4.98
CA VAL A 59 -4.71 -19.29 -4.56
C VAL A 59 -5.14 -20.04 -3.30
N SER A 60 -5.74 -19.34 -2.32
CA SER A 60 -6.22 -19.98 -1.10
C SER A 60 -7.31 -21.04 -1.37
N LEU A 61 -8.19 -20.80 -2.35
CA LEU A 61 -9.29 -21.70 -2.72
C LEU A 61 -8.82 -22.83 -3.65
N ILE A 62 -7.88 -22.53 -4.55
CA ILE A 62 -7.34 -23.49 -5.51
C ILE A 62 -6.37 -24.47 -4.84
N ALA A 63 -5.59 -24.01 -3.87
CA ALA A 63 -4.67 -24.85 -3.10
C ALA A 63 -5.36 -26.11 -2.55
N ASP A 64 -6.60 -25.94 -2.07
CA ASP A 64 -7.43 -27.04 -1.60
C ASP A 64 -7.82 -28.05 -2.69
N LEU A 65 -8.20 -27.55 -3.85
CA LEU A 65 -8.55 -28.38 -5.00
C LEU A 65 -7.33 -29.17 -5.48
N LEU A 66 -6.17 -28.52 -5.57
CA LEU A 66 -4.92 -29.16 -5.98
C LEU A 66 -4.49 -30.27 -5.02
N GLY A 67 -4.64 -30.06 -3.70
CA GLY A 67 -4.35 -31.09 -2.70
C GLY A 67 -5.21 -32.35 -2.88
N ARG A 68 -6.48 -32.20 -3.28
CA ARG A 68 -7.37 -33.35 -3.57
C ARG A 68 -7.08 -34.01 -4.90
N ILE A 69 -6.87 -33.22 -5.96
CA ILE A 69 -6.69 -33.71 -7.33
C ILE A 69 -5.35 -34.42 -7.49
N TYR A 70 -4.25 -33.80 -7.04
CA TYR A 70 -2.90 -34.28 -7.33
C TYR A 70 -2.23 -35.03 -6.19
N TYR A 71 -2.63 -34.78 -4.95
CA TYR A 71 -2.01 -35.40 -3.76
C TYR A 71 -2.95 -36.36 -3.02
N HIS A 72 -4.16 -36.59 -3.54
CA HIS A 72 -5.18 -37.48 -2.97
C HIS A 72 -5.40 -37.25 -1.45
N SER A 73 -5.23 -36.01 -1.00
CA SER A 73 -5.40 -35.63 0.40
C SER A 73 -6.88 -35.50 0.72
N ALA A 74 -7.40 -36.29 1.67
CA ALA A 74 -8.80 -36.26 2.06
C ALA A 74 -9.27 -34.86 2.51
N ASP A 75 -8.37 -34.08 3.12
CA ASP A 75 -8.66 -32.73 3.62
C ASP A 75 -8.37 -31.62 2.60
N GLY A 76 -7.80 -31.99 1.44
CA GLY A 76 -7.35 -31.08 0.39
C GLY A 76 -6.07 -30.31 0.73
N ARG A 77 -5.33 -30.71 1.77
CA ARG A 77 -4.06 -30.04 2.11
C ARG A 77 -2.95 -30.44 1.15
N LEU A 78 -2.23 -29.44 0.65
CA LEU A 78 -0.97 -29.59 -0.06
C LEU A 78 0.15 -30.00 0.92
N PRO A 79 1.17 -30.78 0.47
CA PRO A 79 2.36 -31.04 1.27
C PRO A 79 3.06 -29.73 1.64
N GLY A 80 3.60 -29.63 2.86
CA GLY A 80 4.15 -28.36 3.40
C GLY A 80 5.17 -27.66 2.50
N ASN A 81 6.01 -28.42 1.79
CA ASN A 81 7.01 -27.86 0.87
C ASN A 81 6.35 -27.17 -0.35
N VAL A 82 5.27 -27.76 -0.85
CA VAL A 82 4.51 -27.25 -2.01
C VAL A 82 3.58 -26.13 -1.58
N ALA A 83 2.91 -26.28 -0.44
CA ALA A 83 2.07 -25.26 0.17
C ALA A 83 2.87 -23.99 0.50
N GLY A 84 4.09 -24.13 1.04
CA GLY A 84 4.99 -23.01 1.29
C GLY A 84 5.45 -22.33 0.01
N ALA A 85 5.73 -23.09 -1.05
CA ALA A 85 6.09 -22.53 -2.35
C ALA A 85 4.92 -21.79 -3.01
N VAL A 86 3.73 -22.40 -3.06
CA VAL A 86 2.53 -21.82 -3.67
C VAL A 86 2.08 -20.56 -2.93
N SER A 87 2.04 -20.61 -1.59
CA SER A 87 1.65 -19.44 -0.78
C SER A 87 2.76 -18.37 -0.69
N GLY A 88 4.02 -18.75 -0.92
CA GLY A 88 5.17 -17.84 -0.90
C GLY A 88 5.39 -17.06 -2.21
N VAL A 89 4.87 -17.54 -3.34
CA VAL A 89 4.97 -16.84 -4.64
C VAL A 89 4.17 -15.53 -4.64
N GLY A 90 3.00 -15.49 -3.98
CA GLY A 90 2.15 -14.29 -3.90
C GLY A 90 2.87 -13.07 -3.28
N PRO A 91 3.45 -13.18 -2.07
CA PRO A 91 4.22 -12.10 -1.44
C PRO A 91 5.41 -11.61 -2.28
N CYS A 92 6.10 -12.48 -3.01
CA CYS A 92 7.22 -12.11 -3.88
C CYS A 92 6.78 -11.29 -5.10
N GLY A 93 5.64 -11.63 -5.71
CA GLY A 93 5.05 -10.87 -6.81
C GLY A 93 4.74 -9.42 -6.42
N HIS A 94 4.23 -9.23 -5.19
CA HIS A 94 3.87 -7.90 -4.69
C HIS A 94 5.05 -6.94 -4.51
N VAL A 95 6.27 -7.39 -4.16
CA VAL A 95 7.38 -6.45 -3.90
C VAL A 95 7.65 -5.56 -5.13
N ARG A 96 7.61 -6.16 -6.33
CA ARG A 96 7.76 -5.42 -7.60
C ARG A 96 6.58 -4.52 -7.92
N GLN A 97 5.40 -4.88 -7.43
CA GLN A 97 4.15 -4.19 -7.70
C GLN A 97 3.94 -3.01 -6.75
N ASP A 98 4.22 -3.18 -5.45
CA ASP A 98 4.13 -2.11 -4.45
C ASP A 98 5.13 -0.98 -4.74
N GLY A 99 6.34 -1.31 -5.22
CA GLY A 99 7.32 -0.31 -5.67
C GLY A 99 6.84 0.46 -6.91
N ALA A 100 6.25 -0.23 -7.87
CA ALA A 100 5.69 0.35 -9.08
C ALA A 100 4.47 1.25 -8.83
N GLU A 101 3.60 0.85 -7.92
CA GLU A 101 2.38 1.58 -7.60
C GLU A 101 2.70 2.81 -6.74
N ALA A 102 3.77 2.77 -5.95
CA ALA A 102 4.31 3.96 -5.30
C ALA A 102 4.79 5.02 -6.30
N ASP A 103 5.29 4.61 -7.47
CA ASP A 103 5.59 5.51 -8.60
C ASP A 103 4.32 6.09 -9.22
N LEU A 104 3.30 5.26 -9.53
CA LEU A 104 2.03 5.77 -10.07
C LEU A 104 1.30 6.71 -9.09
N ARG A 105 1.40 6.47 -7.78
CA ARG A 105 0.82 7.37 -6.76
C ARG A 105 1.54 8.72 -6.72
N ARG A 106 2.85 8.77 -7.02
CA ARG A 106 3.55 10.04 -7.23
C ARG A 106 2.99 10.82 -8.42
N HIS A 107 2.61 10.14 -9.51
CA HIS A 107 1.94 10.79 -10.66
C HIS A 107 0.60 11.42 -10.26
N ALA A 108 -0.10 10.82 -9.28
CA ALA A 108 -1.38 11.31 -8.78
C ALA A 108 -1.26 12.45 -7.74
N GLN A 109 -0.12 12.55 -7.03
CA GLN A 109 0.17 13.52 -5.95
C GLN A 109 0.72 14.87 -6.43
N ALA A 110 0.80 15.13 -7.74
CA ALA A 110 1.40 16.34 -8.31
C ALA A 110 0.60 17.65 -8.07
N HIS A 111 -0.43 17.66 -7.23
CA HIS A 111 -1.27 18.83 -6.98
C HIS A 111 -1.58 19.02 -5.49
N GLY A 112 -1.49 20.25 -5.00
CA GLY A 112 -1.91 20.68 -3.66
C GLY A 112 -3.43 20.87 -3.57
N GLY A 113 -4.14 19.85 -3.08
CA GLY A 113 -5.58 19.96 -2.79
C GLY A 113 -6.13 18.76 -2.04
N VAL A 114 -7.33 18.92 -1.43
CA VAL A 114 -8.02 17.85 -0.68
C VAL A 114 -8.20 16.59 -1.55
N LEU A 115 -8.46 16.76 -2.85
CA LEU A 115 -8.61 15.65 -3.78
C LEU A 115 -7.30 14.91 -4.09
N ALA A 116 -6.14 15.54 -3.94
CA ALA A 116 -4.83 14.91 -4.15
C ALA A 116 -4.38 14.06 -2.96
N ARG A 117 -4.92 14.31 -1.77
CA ARG A 117 -4.70 13.52 -0.55
C ARG A 117 -5.49 12.21 -0.53
N VAL A 118 -6.69 12.23 -1.10
CA VAL A 118 -7.59 11.05 -1.20
C VAL A 118 -7.27 10.19 -2.43
N ARG A 119 -6.74 10.78 -3.50
CA ARG A 119 -6.41 10.12 -4.78
C ARG A 119 -5.56 8.85 -4.65
N PRO A 120 -4.54 8.77 -3.80
CA PRO A 120 -3.70 7.58 -3.65
C PRO A 120 -4.44 6.37 -3.07
N LEU A 121 -5.63 6.57 -2.49
CA LEU A 121 -6.40 5.54 -1.79
C LEU A 121 -7.51 4.93 -2.63
N LEU A 122 -7.96 5.64 -3.67
CA LEU A 122 -8.96 5.12 -4.61
C LEU A 122 -8.54 3.78 -5.24
N PRO A 123 -7.25 3.57 -5.62
CA PRO A 123 -6.77 2.27 -6.08
C PRO A 123 -6.93 1.14 -5.04
N GLN A 124 -6.85 1.42 -3.74
CA GLN A 124 -6.96 0.37 -2.72
C GLN A 124 -8.38 -0.19 -2.58
N GLN A 125 -9.41 0.55 -3.00
CA GLN A 125 -10.78 0.02 -3.07
C GLN A 125 -10.87 -1.17 -4.03
N ALA A 126 -10.07 -1.13 -5.10
CA ALA A 126 -10.02 -2.19 -6.09
C ALA A 126 -9.49 -3.51 -5.49
N ARG A 127 -8.74 -3.47 -4.39
CA ARG A 127 -8.30 -4.64 -3.63
C ARG A 127 -9.47 -5.39 -3.00
N GLY A 128 -10.40 -4.66 -2.37
CA GLY A 128 -11.63 -5.26 -1.84
C GLY A 128 -12.51 -5.84 -2.94
N LEU A 129 -12.60 -5.16 -4.09
CA LEU A 129 -13.33 -5.64 -5.27
C LEU A 129 -12.68 -6.88 -5.90
N GLY A 130 -11.34 -6.97 -5.90
CA GLY A 130 -10.58 -8.14 -6.37
C GLY A 130 -10.89 -9.39 -5.56
N ASN A 131 -10.88 -9.27 -4.22
CA ASN A 131 -11.27 -10.37 -3.33
C ASN A 131 -12.70 -10.85 -3.60
N LEU A 132 -13.64 -9.90 -3.77
CA LEU A 132 -15.03 -10.23 -4.06
C LEU A 132 -15.18 -10.90 -5.44
N ALA A 133 -14.47 -10.40 -6.44
CA ALA A 133 -14.49 -10.96 -7.79
C ALA A 133 -13.94 -12.40 -7.82
N ALA A 134 -12.83 -12.68 -7.13
CA ALA A 134 -12.30 -14.03 -6.99
C ALA A 134 -13.30 -14.98 -6.34
N GLY A 135 -13.90 -14.57 -5.23
CA GLY A 135 -14.96 -15.34 -4.57
C GLY A 135 -16.18 -15.57 -5.47
N ALA A 136 -16.65 -14.54 -6.18
CA ALA A 136 -17.78 -14.64 -7.08
C ALA A 136 -17.51 -15.60 -8.25
N VAL A 137 -16.33 -15.52 -8.86
CA VAL A 137 -15.91 -16.43 -9.95
C VAL A 137 -15.90 -17.87 -9.45
N VAL A 138 -15.29 -18.14 -8.30
CA VAL A 138 -15.25 -19.50 -7.73
C VAL A 138 -16.66 -20.01 -7.38
N LEU A 139 -17.52 -19.16 -6.82
CA LEU A 139 -18.92 -19.53 -6.50
C LEU A 139 -19.72 -19.88 -7.74
N VAL A 140 -19.65 -19.04 -8.78
CA VAL A 140 -20.37 -19.25 -10.05
C VAL A 140 -19.87 -20.50 -10.76
N LEU A 141 -18.55 -20.69 -10.87
CA LEU A 141 -17.97 -21.85 -11.53
C LEU A 141 -18.27 -23.13 -10.75
N SER A 142 -18.12 -23.13 -9.43
CA SER A 142 -18.41 -24.31 -8.60
C SER A 142 -19.89 -24.70 -8.69
N ALA A 143 -20.81 -23.74 -8.68
CA ALA A 143 -22.24 -24.01 -8.84
C ALA A 143 -22.60 -24.51 -10.25
N SER A 144 -22.00 -23.91 -11.28
CA SER A 144 -22.26 -24.26 -12.69
C SER A 144 -21.76 -25.67 -13.02
N PHE A 145 -20.54 -26.00 -12.61
CA PHE A 145 -19.93 -27.32 -12.84
C PHE A 145 -20.59 -28.41 -12.00
N LYS A 146 -21.05 -28.10 -10.77
CA LYS A 146 -21.81 -29.04 -9.94
C LYS A 146 -23.17 -29.42 -10.55
N ASN A 147 -23.82 -28.52 -11.27
CA ASN A 147 -25.11 -28.76 -11.91
C ASN A 147 -25.02 -29.48 -13.28
N THR A 148 -23.81 -29.85 -13.71
CA THR A 148 -23.60 -30.51 -15.00
C THR A 148 -23.66 -32.02 -14.84
N ALA A 149 -24.31 -32.74 -15.77
CA ALA A 149 -24.41 -34.21 -15.72
C ALA A 149 -23.05 -34.94 -15.69
N ALA A 150 -22.00 -34.30 -16.21
CA ALA A 150 -20.63 -34.80 -16.17
C ALA A 150 -20.01 -34.82 -14.75
N TYR A 151 -20.59 -34.08 -13.80
CA TYR A 151 -20.15 -34.06 -12.41
C TYR A 151 -20.47 -35.37 -11.67
N ASP A 152 -21.60 -36.01 -12.01
CA ASP A 152 -22.00 -37.28 -11.41
C ASP A 152 -21.08 -38.43 -11.85
N THR A 153 -20.44 -38.30 -13.02
CA THR A 153 -19.52 -39.30 -13.59
C THR A 153 -18.05 -39.06 -13.24
N ASP A 154 -17.60 -37.80 -13.17
CA ASP A 154 -16.19 -37.45 -12.88
C ASP A 154 -16.06 -36.15 -12.08
N GLN A 155 -16.17 -36.25 -10.76
CA GLN A 155 -16.09 -35.11 -9.85
C GLN A 155 -14.71 -34.43 -9.85
N LEU A 156 -13.64 -35.20 -10.04
CA LEU A 156 -12.26 -34.71 -9.98
C LEU A 156 -11.86 -34.01 -11.29
N GLY A 157 -12.27 -34.54 -12.44
CA GLY A 157 -12.04 -33.88 -13.73
C GLY A 157 -12.77 -32.55 -13.85
N GLN A 158 -14.01 -32.45 -13.36
CA GLN A 158 -14.72 -31.16 -13.30
C GLN A 158 -14.02 -30.16 -12.38
N ALA A 159 -13.51 -30.62 -11.23
CA ALA A 159 -12.72 -29.77 -10.34
C ALA A 159 -11.41 -29.30 -11.00
N ASP A 160 -10.78 -30.12 -11.85
CA ASP A 160 -9.58 -29.77 -12.62
C ASP A 160 -9.84 -28.60 -13.59
N TYR A 161 -10.96 -28.62 -14.29
CA TYR A 161 -11.35 -27.49 -15.16
C TYR A 161 -11.61 -26.21 -14.36
N VAL A 162 -12.28 -26.31 -13.21
CA VAL A 162 -12.63 -25.14 -12.40
C VAL A 162 -11.40 -24.35 -11.95
N TRP A 163 -10.39 -24.99 -11.37
CA TRP A 163 -9.21 -24.25 -10.88
C TRP A 163 -8.43 -23.58 -12.02
N ARG A 164 -8.33 -24.24 -13.19
CA ARG A 164 -7.68 -23.66 -14.38
C ARG A 164 -8.41 -22.43 -14.87
N ILE A 165 -9.74 -22.48 -14.96
CA ILE A 165 -10.54 -21.35 -15.42
C ILE A 165 -10.42 -20.17 -14.45
N VAL A 166 -10.43 -20.43 -13.14
CA VAL A 166 -10.26 -19.38 -12.12
C VAL A 166 -8.92 -18.65 -12.29
N LEU A 167 -7.81 -19.37 -12.51
CA LEU A 167 -6.50 -18.75 -12.75
C LEU A 167 -6.42 -18.03 -14.10
N MET A 168 -6.99 -18.60 -15.15
CA MET A 168 -7.02 -17.96 -16.47
C MET A 168 -7.78 -16.64 -16.45
N LEU A 169 -8.88 -16.56 -15.70
CA LEU A 169 -9.63 -15.31 -15.51
C LEU A 169 -8.83 -14.27 -14.70
N GLY A 170 -8.00 -14.69 -13.74
CA GLY A 170 -7.10 -13.79 -13.00
C GLY A 170 -5.95 -13.24 -13.86
N ALA A 171 -5.47 -14.02 -14.83
CA ALA A 171 -4.41 -13.59 -15.74
C ALA A 171 -4.84 -12.46 -16.69
N VAL A 172 -6.14 -12.32 -16.99
CA VAL A 172 -6.65 -11.30 -17.92
C VAL A 172 -6.44 -9.86 -17.38
N PRO A 173 -6.88 -9.50 -16.16
CA PRO A 173 -6.54 -8.22 -15.53
C PRO A 173 -5.03 -7.98 -15.41
N ALA A 174 -4.24 -9.01 -15.13
CA ALA A 174 -2.78 -8.90 -15.01
C ALA A 174 -2.14 -8.46 -16.34
N LEU A 175 -2.48 -9.13 -17.43
CA LEU A 175 -2.00 -8.81 -18.78
C LEU A 175 -2.43 -7.42 -19.22
N LEU A 176 -3.67 -7.03 -18.90
CA LEU A 176 -4.20 -5.72 -19.21
C LEU A 176 -3.43 -4.60 -18.46
N THR A 177 -3.14 -4.84 -17.18
CA THR A 177 -2.35 -3.93 -16.35
C THR A 177 -0.92 -3.81 -16.88
N TYR A 178 -0.29 -4.93 -17.27
CA TYR A 178 1.03 -4.92 -17.89
C TYR A 178 1.06 -4.09 -19.18
N TYR A 179 0.09 -4.33 -20.08
CA TYR A 179 -0.02 -3.60 -21.35
C TYR A 179 -0.18 -2.09 -21.14
N TRP A 180 -1.07 -1.69 -20.24
CA TRP A 180 -1.31 -0.27 -19.97
C TRP A 180 -0.16 0.40 -19.22
N ARG A 181 0.56 -0.34 -18.40
CA ARG A 181 1.75 0.16 -17.73
C ARG A 181 2.91 0.41 -18.69
N MET A 182 3.10 -0.42 -19.71
CA MET A 182 4.12 -0.18 -20.75
C MET A 182 3.84 1.08 -21.58
N LYS A 183 2.60 1.58 -21.57
CA LYS A 183 2.19 2.77 -22.33
C LYS A 183 2.23 4.07 -21.52
N MET A 184 2.49 4.02 -20.21
CA MET A 184 2.56 5.25 -19.40
C MET A 184 3.91 5.95 -19.55
N PRO A 185 3.92 7.26 -19.86
CA PRO A 185 5.13 8.07 -19.76
C PRO A 185 5.53 8.31 -18.30
N GLU A 186 6.83 8.45 -18.05
CA GLU A 186 7.41 8.80 -16.74
C GLU A 186 6.96 10.20 -16.27
N THR A 187 7.03 10.49 -14.96
CA THR A 187 6.53 11.77 -14.45
C THR A 187 7.40 12.95 -14.88
N ALA A 188 6.78 14.00 -15.42
CA ALA A 188 7.43 15.29 -15.66
C ALA A 188 8.18 15.86 -14.44
N ARG A 189 7.68 15.63 -13.22
CA ARG A 189 8.31 16.08 -11.96
C ARG A 189 9.60 15.30 -11.65
N TYR A 190 9.63 14.00 -11.91
CA TYR A 190 10.85 13.16 -11.85
C TYR A 190 11.83 13.57 -12.96
N THR A 191 11.32 13.78 -14.17
CA THR A 191 12.14 14.18 -15.32
C THR A 191 12.78 15.57 -15.13
N ALA A 192 12.05 16.50 -14.51
CA ALA A 192 12.54 17.85 -14.21
C ALA A 192 13.53 17.88 -13.03
N LEU A 193 13.24 17.14 -11.95
CA LEU A 193 14.03 17.21 -10.71
C LEU A 193 15.25 16.26 -10.71
N ILE A 194 15.17 15.10 -11.38
CA ILE A 194 16.16 14.02 -11.24
C ILE A 194 17.00 13.83 -12.49
N THR A 195 16.40 13.72 -13.69
CA THR A 195 17.19 13.60 -14.94
C THR A 195 17.81 14.92 -15.40
N LYS A 196 17.54 16.04 -14.69
CA LYS A 196 18.01 17.40 -15.04
C LYS A 196 17.74 17.78 -16.50
N ASN A 197 16.74 17.16 -17.13
CA ASN A 197 16.49 17.30 -18.56
C ASN A 197 15.15 18.00 -18.78
N LEU A 198 15.17 19.32 -18.59
CA LEU A 198 14.00 20.21 -18.68
C LEU A 198 13.28 20.12 -20.03
N LYS A 199 13.96 19.74 -21.12
CA LYS A 199 13.34 19.56 -22.44
C LYS A 199 12.44 18.33 -22.50
N LEU A 200 12.87 17.21 -21.91
CA LEU A 200 12.06 15.99 -21.83
C LEU A 200 10.91 16.17 -20.84
N ALA A 201 11.15 16.88 -19.73
CA ALA A 201 10.11 17.25 -18.79
C ALA A 201 9.04 18.14 -19.44
N ALA A 202 9.45 19.13 -20.23
CA ALA A 202 8.52 20.00 -20.95
C ALA A 202 7.71 19.24 -22.02
N SER A 203 8.29 18.26 -22.73
CA SER A 203 7.55 17.43 -23.68
C SER A 203 6.58 16.46 -23.01
N ASP A 204 6.98 15.86 -21.88
CA ASP A 204 6.10 15.01 -21.08
C ASP A 204 4.98 15.84 -20.43
N MET A 205 5.26 17.09 -20.06
CA MET A 205 4.25 18.06 -19.60
C MET A 205 3.31 18.48 -20.71
N ALA A 206 3.80 18.76 -21.92
CA ALA A 206 2.95 19.12 -23.05
C ALA A 206 2.01 17.96 -23.44
N ALA A 207 2.52 16.71 -23.39
CA ALA A 207 1.74 15.52 -23.67
C ALA A 207 0.65 15.23 -22.62
N VAL A 208 0.87 15.59 -21.36
CA VAL A 208 -0.06 15.32 -20.25
C VAL A 208 -1.00 16.49 -19.96
N LEU A 209 -0.48 17.72 -19.91
CA LEU A 209 -1.21 18.92 -19.48
C LEU A 209 -1.89 19.68 -20.63
N ASN A 210 -1.55 19.42 -21.90
CA ASN A 210 -2.13 20.10 -23.05
C ASN A 210 -1.99 21.65 -22.96
N ILE A 211 -0.88 22.11 -22.38
CA ILE A 211 -0.52 23.53 -22.25
C ILE A 211 0.80 23.72 -23.01
N ASP A 212 0.77 24.50 -24.08
CA ASP A 212 1.96 24.91 -24.83
C ASP A 212 2.79 25.89 -23.98
N PHE A 213 3.95 25.45 -23.50
CA PHE A 213 4.94 26.35 -22.90
C PHE A 213 5.89 26.87 -23.97
N VAL A 214 5.98 28.19 -24.09
CA VAL A 214 6.97 28.90 -24.92
C VAL A 214 8.37 28.57 -24.40
N SER A 215 9.19 28.04 -25.31
CA SER A 215 10.61 27.80 -25.16
C SER A 215 11.35 29.09 -24.80
N ASP A 216 11.89 29.18 -23.59
CA ASP A 216 13.11 29.93 -23.24
C ASP A 216 13.46 29.63 -21.77
N MET A 217 14.19 28.53 -21.54
CA MET A 217 14.78 28.22 -20.25
C MET A 217 16.25 27.88 -20.44
N ASP A 218 17.11 28.86 -20.15
CA ASP A 218 18.55 28.65 -20.05
C ASP A 218 18.88 27.72 -18.89
N ALA A 219 19.71 26.74 -19.24
CA ALA A 219 20.17 25.66 -18.40
C ALA A 219 21.08 26.18 -17.29
N GLU A 220 20.75 25.80 -16.05
CA GLU A 220 21.61 25.54 -14.89
C GLU A 220 20.87 25.92 -13.61
N ALA A 221 19.99 25.01 -13.16
CA ALA A 221 19.45 25.01 -11.83
C ALA A 221 20.36 24.13 -10.94
N VAL A 222 21.38 24.74 -10.33
CA VAL A 222 22.08 24.13 -9.20
C VAL A 222 21.21 24.35 -7.98
N VAL A 223 20.40 23.34 -7.66
CA VAL A 223 19.76 23.22 -6.35
C VAL A 223 20.82 22.70 -5.38
N LYS A 224 21.21 23.50 -4.38
CA LYS A 224 21.87 22.98 -3.18
C LYS A 224 20.82 22.22 -2.38
N GLN A 225 20.68 20.94 -2.68
CA GLN A 225 19.91 19.97 -1.89
C GLN A 225 20.92 19.25 -1.00
N ASP A 226 20.62 19.08 0.30
CA ASP A 226 21.52 18.40 1.23
C ASP A 226 22.07 17.08 0.64
N GLU A 227 23.39 16.98 0.61
CA GLU A 227 24.15 15.93 -0.08
C GLU A 227 24.17 14.58 0.69
N PHE A 228 23.15 14.25 1.49
CA PHE A 228 23.16 12.96 2.20
C PHE A 228 22.53 11.83 1.36
N GLY A 229 23.26 10.73 1.21
CA GLY A 229 22.76 9.48 0.62
C GLY A 229 21.97 8.62 1.61
N LEU A 230 21.28 7.58 1.13
CA LEU A 230 20.50 6.62 1.94
C LEU A 230 21.32 5.97 3.08
N PHE A 231 22.63 5.78 2.85
CA PHE A 231 23.56 5.18 3.82
C PHE A 231 24.35 6.23 4.62
N SER A 232 23.99 7.51 4.52
CA SER A 232 24.61 8.55 5.34
C SER A 232 24.18 8.42 6.80
N MET A 233 25.11 8.65 7.73
CA MET A 233 24.80 8.72 9.16
C MET A 233 23.77 9.81 9.48
N GLU A 234 23.74 10.87 8.67
CA GLU A 234 22.78 11.96 8.79
C GLU A 234 21.34 11.51 8.48
N PHE A 235 21.16 10.66 7.47
CA PHE A 235 19.86 10.04 7.17
C PHE A 235 19.40 9.12 8.31
N LEU A 236 20.31 8.31 8.85
CA LEU A 236 20.00 7.40 9.95
C LEU A 236 19.59 8.16 11.22
N HIS A 237 20.25 9.28 11.52
CA HIS A 237 19.94 10.10 12.69
C HIS A 237 18.60 10.85 12.53
N LYS A 238 18.33 11.43 11.35
CA LYS A 238 17.13 12.24 11.09
C LYS A 238 15.87 11.39 10.82
N HIS A 239 16.00 10.32 10.05
CA HIS A 239 14.87 9.52 9.55
C HIS A 239 14.91 8.02 9.92
N GLY A 240 15.99 7.53 10.54
CA GLY A 240 16.16 6.10 10.86
C GLY A 240 15.08 5.55 11.79
N ARG A 241 14.65 6.31 12.80
CA ARG A 241 13.54 5.92 13.69
C ARG A 241 12.21 5.79 12.94
N GLN A 242 11.96 6.67 11.97
CA GLN A 242 10.74 6.65 11.15
C GLN A 242 10.76 5.47 10.17
N LEU A 243 11.92 5.18 9.57
CA LEU A 243 12.10 4.01 8.69
C LEU A 243 11.92 2.70 9.45
N LEU A 244 12.49 2.59 10.64
CA LEU A 244 12.32 1.41 11.47
C LEU A 244 10.86 1.26 11.93
N GLY A 245 10.20 2.34 12.37
CA GLY A 245 8.79 2.30 12.76
C GLY A 245 7.86 1.90 11.62
N THR A 246 8.03 2.49 10.43
CA THR A 246 7.22 2.15 9.25
C THR A 246 7.44 0.71 8.78
N THR A 247 8.69 0.25 8.77
CA THR A 247 9.05 -1.11 8.34
C THR A 247 8.55 -2.15 9.32
N VAL A 248 8.69 -1.95 10.63
CA VAL A 248 8.19 -2.88 11.65
C VAL A 248 6.66 -2.93 11.66
N CYS A 249 5.98 -1.78 11.58
CA CYS A 249 4.52 -1.75 11.50
C CYS A 249 4.00 -2.51 10.27
N TRP A 250 4.63 -2.36 9.11
CA TRP A 250 4.23 -3.10 7.91
C TRP A 250 4.57 -4.59 8.02
N PHE A 251 5.77 -4.94 8.51
CA PHE A 251 6.15 -6.34 8.76
C PHE A 251 5.13 -7.07 9.63
N VAL A 252 4.83 -6.49 10.80
CA VAL A 252 3.93 -7.08 11.79
C VAL A 252 2.50 -7.17 11.28
N LEU A 253 2.03 -6.13 10.57
CA LEU A 253 0.74 -6.15 9.92
C LEU A 253 0.66 -7.29 8.90
N ASP A 254 1.65 -7.45 8.02
CA ASP A 254 1.61 -8.43 6.95
C ASP A 254 1.68 -9.86 7.51
N VAL A 255 2.44 -10.11 8.59
CA VAL A 255 2.38 -11.38 9.35
C VAL A 255 0.93 -11.69 9.72
N VAL A 256 0.22 -10.73 10.29
CA VAL A 256 -1.15 -10.91 10.78
C VAL A 256 -2.15 -11.01 9.65
N PHE A 257 -2.12 -10.07 8.70
CA PHE A 257 -3.07 -9.96 7.61
C PHE A 257 -3.03 -11.18 6.68
N TYR A 258 -1.84 -11.63 6.28
CA TYR A 258 -1.71 -12.81 5.43
C TYR A 258 -2.07 -14.09 6.17
N SER A 259 -1.66 -14.23 7.44
CA SER A 259 -2.03 -15.41 8.23
C SER A 259 -3.53 -15.54 8.40
N LEU A 260 -4.24 -14.43 8.61
CA LEU A 260 -5.70 -14.44 8.69
C LEU A 260 -6.31 -14.85 7.34
N ASN A 261 -5.93 -14.20 6.24
CA ASN A 261 -6.57 -14.43 4.94
C ASN A 261 -6.25 -15.82 4.36
N LEU A 262 -4.98 -16.25 4.37
CA LEU A 262 -4.57 -17.52 3.75
C LEU A 262 -5.01 -18.74 4.55
N PHE A 263 -5.01 -18.67 5.88
CA PHE A 263 -5.42 -19.78 6.74
C PHE A 263 -6.82 -19.61 7.32
N MET A 264 -7.65 -18.77 6.69
CA MET A 264 -9.03 -18.57 7.12
C MET A 264 -9.79 -19.91 7.18
N LYS A 265 -9.60 -20.77 6.17
CA LYS A 265 -10.17 -22.13 6.16
C LYS A 265 -9.81 -22.89 7.43
N ASP A 266 -8.53 -22.96 7.78
CA ASP A 266 -8.06 -23.74 8.93
C ASP A 266 -8.60 -23.19 10.24
N ILE A 267 -8.66 -21.86 10.38
CA ILE A 267 -9.22 -21.18 11.57
C ILE A 267 -10.71 -21.54 11.74
N PHE A 268 -11.49 -21.48 10.66
CA PHE A 268 -12.92 -21.80 10.68
C PHE A 268 -13.20 -23.31 10.77
N ASN A 269 -12.33 -24.14 10.21
CA ASN A 269 -12.44 -25.59 10.37
C ASN A 269 -12.15 -26.01 11.81
N GLY A 270 -11.24 -25.32 12.49
CA GLY A 270 -10.93 -25.56 13.90
C GLY A 270 -12.08 -25.29 14.89
N ILE A 271 -13.14 -24.59 14.47
CA ILE A 271 -14.38 -24.44 15.25
C ILE A 271 -15.50 -25.35 14.73
N GLY A 272 -15.25 -26.15 13.68
CA GLY A 272 -16.25 -27.04 13.07
C GLY A 272 -17.22 -26.34 12.11
N TRP A 273 -16.88 -25.17 11.55
CA TRP A 273 -17.78 -24.42 10.66
C TRP A 273 -18.10 -25.18 9.37
N PHE A 274 -17.10 -25.83 8.77
CA PHE A 274 -17.25 -26.49 7.47
C PHE A 274 -17.65 -27.96 7.56
N GLY A 275 -17.58 -28.60 8.74
CA GLY A 275 -17.78 -30.05 8.91
C GLY A 275 -16.60 -30.89 8.40
N ASP A 276 -16.75 -32.22 8.41
CA ASP A 276 -15.69 -33.14 7.97
C ASP A 276 -15.47 -33.07 6.47
N ALA A 277 -14.25 -32.70 6.08
CA ALA A 277 -13.88 -32.50 4.69
C ALA A 277 -13.99 -33.80 3.87
N ALA A 278 -13.67 -34.94 4.48
CA ALA A 278 -13.69 -36.25 3.82
C ALA A 278 -15.08 -36.69 3.35
N GLU A 279 -16.15 -36.17 3.96
CA GLU A 279 -17.54 -36.50 3.60
C GLU A 279 -18.10 -35.60 2.50
N MET A 280 -17.37 -34.55 2.11
CA MET A 280 -17.83 -33.55 1.14
C MET A 280 -17.06 -33.62 -0.16
N SER A 281 -17.78 -33.43 -1.26
CA SER A 281 -17.19 -33.32 -2.58
C SER A 281 -16.27 -32.09 -2.68
N PRO A 282 -15.20 -32.13 -3.51
CA PRO A 282 -14.22 -31.04 -3.63
C PRO A 282 -14.87 -29.69 -3.97
N LEU A 283 -15.76 -29.66 -4.97
CA LEU A 283 -16.44 -28.42 -5.38
C LEU A 283 -17.42 -27.92 -4.31
N GLU A 284 -18.06 -28.80 -3.55
CA GLU A 284 -18.94 -28.36 -2.47
C GLU A 284 -18.17 -27.74 -1.30
N GLN A 285 -17.02 -28.32 -0.94
CA GLN A 285 -16.15 -27.76 0.07
C GLN A 285 -15.65 -26.38 -0.37
N THR A 286 -15.11 -26.27 -1.59
CA THR A 286 -14.61 -25.00 -2.13
C THR A 286 -15.72 -23.96 -2.22
N TYR A 287 -16.94 -24.35 -2.62
CA TYR A 287 -18.10 -23.45 -2.63
C TYR A 287 -18.44 -22.93 -1.22
N LYS A 288 -18.47 -23.80 -0.20
CA LYS A 288 -18.74 -23.38 1.19
C LYS A 288 -17.67 -22.42 1.71
N ILE A 289 -16.39 -22.70 1.44
CA ILE A 289 -15.27 -21.84 1.85
C ILE A 289 -15.35 -20.49 1.15
N ALA A 290 -15.51 -20.48 -0.19
CA ALA A 290 -15.62 -19.25 -0.98
C ALA A 290 -16.82 -18.39 -0.55
N ARG A 291 -17.95 -19.02 -0.21
CA ARG A 291 -19.13 -18.32 0.32
C ARG A 291 -18.84 -17.62 1.64
N THR A 292 -18.23 -18.33 2.59
CA THR A 292 -17.86 -17.75 3.90
C THR A 292 -16.89 -16.60 3.73
N GLN A 293 -15.84 -16.78 2.91
CA GLN A 293 -14.88 -15.71 2.61
C GLN A 293 -15.57 -14.49 1.98
N ALA A 294 -16.43 -14.68 0.98
CA ALA A 294 -17.14 -13.59 0.31
C ALA A 294 -18.03 -12.80 1.29
N ILE A 295 -18.75 -13.48 2.18
CA ILE A 295 -19.58 -12.83 3.22
C ILE A 295 -18.70 -11.98 4.13
N ILE A 296 -17.55 -12.50 4.56
CA ILE A 296 -16.62 -11.78 5.43
C ILE A 296 -16.00 -10.57 4.71
N VAL A 297 -15.66 -10.70 3.43
CA VAL A 297 -15.11 -9.58 2.63
C VAL A 297 -16.15 -8.46 2.48
N VAL A 298 -17.40 -8.81 2.16
CA VAL A 298 -18.50 -7.83 2.03
C VAL A 298 -18.84 -7.18 3.37
N GLY A 299 -18.86 -7.95 4.46
CA GLY A 299 -19.21 -7.46 5.79
C GLY A 299 -18.08 -6.72 6.51
N GLY A 300 -16.82 -7.04 6.19
CA GLY A 300 -15.66 -6.55 6.92
C GLY A 300 -14.68 -5.75 6.06
N SER A 301 -14.01 -6.42 5.11
CA SER A 301 -12.89 -5.82 4.37
C SER A 301 -13.31 -4.63 3.49
N LEU A 302 -14.37 -4.78 2.69
CA LEU A 302 -14.85 -3.75 1.77
C LEU A 302 -15.28 -2.46 2.49
N PRO A 303 -16.17 -2.51 3.50
CA PRO A 303 -16.54 -1.33 4.28
C PRO A 303 -15.34 -0.66 4.95
N GLY A 304 -14.37 -1.45 5.41
CA GLY A 304 -13.13 -0.94 6.01
C GLY A 304 -12.37 -0.02 5.06
N TYR A 305 -12.13 -0.45 3.83
CA TYR A 305 -11.44 0.38 2.82
C TYR A 305 -12.20 1.68 2.52
N PHE A 306 -13.52 1.60 2.29
CA PHE A 306 -14.32 2.80 1.97
C PHE A 306 -14.30 3.82 3.11
N LEU A 307 -14.41 3.36 4.36
CA LEU A 307 -14.37 4.26 5.50
C LEU A 307 -12.99 4.87 5.70
N THR A 308 -11.88 4.18 5.40
CA THR A 308 -10.55 4.80 5.49
C THR A 308 -10.46 6.01 4.59
N VAL A 309 -10.88 5.89 3.33
CA VAL A 309 -10.87 6.99 2.36
C VAL A 309 -11.65 8.20 2.85
N LEU A 310 -12.79 7.97 3.50
CA LEU A 310 -13.65 9.06 4.00
C LEU A 310 -13.11 9.74 5.26
N PHE A 311 -12.37 9.00 6.11
CA PHE A 311 -11.98 9.49 7.44
C PHE A 311 -10.48 9.79 7.60
N VAL A 312 -9.62 9.33 6.69
CA VAL A 312 -8.16 9.48 6.79
C VAL A 312 -7.71 10.93 6.94
N ASP A 313 -8.32 11.84 6.19
CA ASP A 313 -7.97 13.27 6.23
C ASP A 313 -8.63 14.01 7.40
N ARG A 314 -9.74 13.48 7.95
CA ARG A 314 -10.40 14.06 9.13
C ARG A 314 -9.74 13.65 10.44
N ILE A 315 -9.46 12.36 10.62
CA ILE A 315 -8.99 11.82 11.90
C ILE A 315 -7.46 11.94 12.02
N GLY A 316 -6.72 11.67 10.95
CA GLY A 316 -5.27 11.53 10.96
C GLY A 316 -4.83 10.08 10.80
N ARG A 317 -3.61 9.87 10.31
CA ARG A 317 -3.11 8.58 9.81
C ARG A 317 -2.65 7.72 10.97
N ILE A 318 -1.90 8.31 11.91
CA ILE A 318 -1.38 7.60 13.10
C ILE A 318 -2.53 7.18 14.02
N LYS A 319 -3.52 8.05 14.23
CA LYS A 319 -4.70 7.72 15.06
C LYS A 319 -5.51 6.56 14.50
N ILE A 320 -5.72 6.54 13.18
CA ILE A 320 -6.42 5.44 12.50
C ILE A 320 -5.61 4.13 12.61
N GLN A 321 -4.29 4.20 12.40
CA GLN A 321 -3.41 3.04 12.56
C GLN A 321 -3.44 2.47 13.97
N LEU A 322 -3.35 3.34 14.99
CA LEU A 322 -3.35 2.96 16.40
C LEU A 322 -4.66 2.31 16.82
N MET A 323 -5.79 2.91 16.43
CA MET A 323 -7.13 2.36 16.66
C MET A 323 -7.28 1.00 15.99
N GLY A 324 -6.82 0.86 14.73
CA GLY A 324 -6.91 -0.41 14.00
C GLY A 324 -6.13 -1.54 14.68
N PHE A 325 -4.84 -1.34 14.99
CA PHE A 325 -4.06 -2.35 15.70
C PHE A 325 -4.64 -2.68 17.08
N THR A 326 -5.14 -1.69 17.82
CA THR A 326 -5.76 -1.90 19.14
C THR A 326 -7.04 -2.73 19.03
N MET A 327 -7.95 -2.37 18.12
CA MET A 327 -9.21 -3.08 17.93
C MET A 327 -8.98 -4.50 17.40
N MET A 328 -8.06 -4.67 16.44
CA MET A 328 -7.65 -6.00 15.98
C MET A 328 -7.17 -6.88 17.14
N THR A 329 -6.36 -6.32 18.04
CA THR A 329 -5.87 -7.03 19.24
C THR A 329 -7.02 -7.45 20.15
N ILE A 330 -7.96 -6.54 20.44
CA ILE A 330 -9.12 -6.80 21.30
C ILE A 330 -9.98 -7.93 20.71
N PHE A 331 -10.33 -7.86 19.42
CA PHE A 331 -11.15 -8.88 18.79
C PHE A 331 -10.41 -10.22 18.64
N MET A 332 -9.11 -10.22 18.38
CA MET A 332 -8.32 -11.46 18.37
C MET A 332 -8.27 -12.13 19.74
N ILE A 333 -8.06 -11.37 20.82
CA ILE A 333 -8.14 -11.90 22.18
C ILE A 333 -9.56 -12.39 22.47
N GLY A 334 -10.59 -11.67 21.99
CA GLY A 334 -11.99 -12.07 22.08
C GLY A 334 -12.34 -13.37 21.33
N LEU A 335 -11.62 -13.69 20.25
CA LEU A 335 -11.72 -14.98 19.58
C LEU A 335 -10.93 -16.08 20.30
N ALA A 336 -9.75 -15.75 20.80
CA ALA A 336 -8.85 -16.72 21.42
C ALA A 336 -9.28 -17.13 22.84
N ALA A 337 -9.73 -16.18 23.67
CA ALA A 337 -10.00 -16.42 25.09
C ALA A 337 -11.19 -17.36 25.34
N PRO A 338 -12.38 -17.18 24.71
CA PRO A 338 -13.51 -18.08 24.81
C PRO A 338 -13.55 -19.08 23.63
N TYR A 339 -12.41 -19.59 23.16
CA TYR A 339 -12.35 -20.49 21.99
C TYR A 339 -13.32 -21.69 22.09
N LYS A 340 -13.42 -22.32 23.26
CA LYS A 340 -14.36 -23.44 23.50
C LYS A 340 -15.84 -23.06 23.41
N PHE A 341 -16.18 -21.79 23.65
CA PHE A 341 -17.53 -21.28 23.48
C PHE A 341 -17.88 -21.15 22.00
N TRP A 342 -16.92 -20.73 21.18
CA TRP A 342 -17.06 -20.58 19.74
C TRP A 342 -17.20 -21.92 19.00
N SER A 343 -16.62 -23.00 19.52
CA SER A 343 -16.78 -24.37 18.97
C SER A 343 -18.20 -24.95 19.13
N LYS A 344 -19.13 -24.23 19.77
CA LYS A 344 -20.53 -24.67 19.89
C LYS A 344 -21.30 -24.30 18.61
N PRO A 345 -22.09 -25.22 18.00
CA PRO A 345 -22.79 -25.00 16.73
C PRO A 345 -23.60 -23.69 16.66
N ASN A 346 -24.27 -23.33 17.76
CA ASN A 346 -25.14 -22.14 17.81
C ASN A 346 -24.37 -20.81 17.83
N MET A 347 -23.06 -20.83 18.07
CA MET A 347 -22.22 -19.64 18.26
C MET A 347 -21.29 -19.36 17.08
N HIS A 348 -21.29 -20.23 16.08
CA HIS A 348 -20.48 -20.12 14.87
C HIS A 348 -20.63 -18.73 14.22
N ALA A 349 -21.87 -18.24 14.07
CA ALA A 349 -22.13 -16.95 13.42
C ALA A 349 -21.44 -15.78 14.15
N GLY A 350 -21.38 -15.80 15.48
CA GLY A 350 -20.68 -14.78 16.25
C GLY A 350 -19.16 -14.81 16.04
N PHE A 351 -18.58 -15.99 15.83
CA PHE A 351 -17.16 -16.12 15.47
C PHE A 351 -16.89 -15.44 14.11
N ALA A 352 -17.75 -15.69 13.12
CA ALA A 352 -17.64 -15.07 11.80
C ALA A 352 -17.74 -13.53 11.87
N ILE A 353 -18.64 -12.99 12.70
CA ILE A 353 -18.80 -11.55 12.89
C ILE A 353 -17.54 -10.95 13.53
N MET A 354 -17.03 -11.55 14.60
CA MET A 354 -15.79 -11.09 15.25
C MET A 354 -14.60 -11.13 14.29
N TYR A 355 -14.51 -12.19 13.49
CA TYR A 355 -13.49 -12.31 12.46
C TYR A 355 -13.63 -11.24 11.37
N ALA A 356 -14.85 -10.95 10.91
CA ALA A 356 -15.12 -9.87 9.96
C ALA A 356 -14.76 -8.50 10.55
N LEU A 357 -14.99 -8.28 11.84
CA LEU A 357 -14.58 -7.05 12.54
C LEU A 357 -13.05 -6.91 12.61
N ILE A 358 -12.30 -7.99 12.81
CA ILE A 358 -10.83 -7.96 12.74
C ILE A 358 -10.38 -7.47 11.36
N LEU A 359 -10.93 -8.05 10.29
CA LEU A 359 -10.62 -7.64 8.93
C LEU A 359 -11.09 -6.23 8.62
N PHE A 360 -12.24 -5.80 9.14
CA PHE A 360 -12.71 -4.43 9.03
C PHE A 360 -11.72 -3.45 9.62
N PHE A 361 -11.32 -3.63 10.88
CA PHE A 361 -10.38 -2.72 11.55
C PHE A 361 -8.96 -2.81 10.98
N SER A 362 -8.58 -3.96 10.42
CA SER A 362 -7.33 -4.09 9.68
C SER A 362 -7.30 -3.23 8.41
N ASN A 363 -8.37 -3.30 7.61
CA ASN A 363 -8.49 -2.51 6.37
C ASN A 363 -8.77 -1.03 6.64
N PHE A 364 -9.61 -0.74 7.65
CA PHE A 364 -9.89 0.63 8.08
C PHE A 364 -8.63 1.32 8.64
N GLY A 365 -7.81 0.55 9.36
CA GLY A 365 -6.64 1.00 10.09
C GLY A 365 -5.32 0.70 9.37
N PRO A 366 -4.49 -0.21 9.93
CA PRO A 366 -3.10 -0.34 9.56
C PRO A 366 -2.87 -0.74 8.10
N ASN A 367 -3.72 -1.56 7.48
CA ASN A 367 -3.51 -1.99 6.09
C ASN A 367 -3.59 -0.85 5.08
N SER A 368 -4.37 0.18 5.36
CA SER A 368 -4.38 1.35 4.49
C SER A 368 -3.26 2.32 4.89
N THR A 369 -3.05 2.56 6.19
CA THR A 369 -2.12 3.59 6.66
C THR A 369 -0.65 3.22 6.49
N THR A 370 -0.25 1.95 6.60
CA THR A 370 1.15 1.52 6.40
C THR A 370 1.63 1.71 4.97
N PHE A 371 0.71 1.71 3.99
CA PHE A 371 1.04 2.02 2.59
C PHE A 371 1.12 3.54 2.33
N ILE A 372 0.47 4.36 3.14
CA ILE A 372 0.45 5.82 2.98
C ILE A 372 1.67 6.43 3.66
N LEU A 373 1.91 6.03 4.90
CA LEU A 373 2.80 6.73 5.81
C LEU A 373 4.25 6.84 5.31
N PRO A 374 4.89 5.80 4.72
CA PRO A 374 6.23 5.94 4.14
C PRO A 374 6.26 6.97 3.00
N THR A 375 5.19 7.08 2.22
CA THR A 375 5.14 8.02 1.09
C THR A 375 4.95 9.47 1.54
N GLU A 376 4.45 9.71 2.76
CA GLU A 376 4.25 11.05 3.32
C GLU A 376 5.42 11.52 4.20
N ILE A 377 6.12 10.60 4.89
CA ILE A 377 7.18 10.96 5.83
C ILE A 377 8.53 11.20 5.14
N PHE A 378 8.83 10.50 4.04
CA PHE A 378 10.16 10.52 3.44
C PHE A 378 10.34 11.60 2.35
N PRO A 379 11.53 12.21 2.28
CA PRO A 379 11.87 13.24 1.29
C PRO A 379 11.81 12.68 -0.13
N THR A 380 11.48 13.55 -1.07
CA THR A 380 11.09 13.18 -2.45
C THR A 380 12.15 12.34 -3.16
N ARG A 381 13.44 12.59 -2.87
CA ARG A 381 14.60 11.86 -3.41
C ARG A 381 14.74 10.43 -2.92
N LEU A 382 14.42 10.17 -1.65
CA LEU A 382 14.60 8.85 -1.00
C LEU A 382 13.27 8.10 -0.79
N ARG A 383 12.13 8.75 -1.01
CA ARG A 383 10.78 8.20 -0.81
C ARG A 383 10.58 6.83 -1.46
N SER A 384 11.01 6.67 -2.71
CA SER A 384 10.94 5.39 -3.43
C SER A 384 11.65 4.27 -2.70
N THR A 385 12.87 4.55 -2.27
CA THR A 385 13.78 3.57 -1.68
C THR A 385 13.32 3.22 -0.28
N CYS A 386 12.96 4.22 0.53
CA CYS A 386 12.42 4.00 1.86
C CYS A 386 11.08 3.25 1.83
N ASN A 387 10.17 3.64 0.93
CA ASN A 387 8.92 2.90 0.74
C ASN A 387 9.19 1.46 0.26
N GLY A 388 10.14 1.25 -0.64
CA GLY A 388 10.56 -0.07 -1.09
C GLY A 388 11.13 -0.93 0.04
N ILE A 389 11.94 -0.36 0.95
CA ILE A 389 12.46 -1.04 2.14
C ILE A 389 11.31 -1.43 3.07
N SER A 390 10.39 -0.51 3.35
CA SER A 390 9.23 -0.80 4.21
C SER A 390 8.31 -1.86 3.58
N ALA A 391 8.07 -1.80 2.27
CA ALA A 391 7.29 -2.79 1.53
C ALA A 391 7.96 -4.17 1.57
N ALA A 392 9.28 -4.23 1.35
CA ALA A 392 10.05 -5.46 1.47
C ALA A 392 9.96 -6.05 2.89
N GLY A 393 10.01 -5.20 3.93
CA GLY A 393 9.75 -5.59 5.31
C GLY A 393 8.37 -6.21 5.50
N GLY A 394 7.32 -5.59 4.95
CA GLY A 394 5.97 -6.16 4.90
C GLY A 394 5.97 -7.59 4.33
N LYS A 395 6.53 -7.79 3.13
CA LYS A 395 6.53 -9.11 2.48
C LYS A 395 7.37 -10.16 3.19
N CYS A 396 8.50 -9.76 3.79
CA CYS A 396 9.23 -10.64 4.70
C CYS A 396 8.34 -11.10 5.86
N GLY A 397 7.54 -10.18 6.42
CA GLY A 397 6.51 -10.49 7.40
C GLY A 397 5.46 -11.49 6.90
N ALA A 398 4.90 -11.27 5.71
CA ALA A 398 3.95 -12.19 5.09
C ALA A 398 4.53 -13.60 4.93
N ILE A 399 5.75 -13.72 4.40
CA ILE A 399 6.43 -15.02 4.20
C ILE A 399 6.67 -15.71 5.55
N ILE A 400 7.20 -14.99 6.54
CA ILE A 400 7.46 -15.56 7.87
C ILE A 400 6.15 -15.99 8.54
N GLY A 401 5.08 -15.20 8.44
CA GLY A 401 3.76 -15.55 8.98
C GLY A 401 3.19 -16.82 8.34
N VAL A 402 3.29 -16.93 7.01
CA VAL A 402 2.83 -18.11 6.26
C VAL A 402 3.62 -19.36 6.63
N LEU A 403 4.95 -19.28 6.61
CA LEU A 403 5.80 -20.42 6.98
C LEU A 403 5.58 -20.82 8.44
N TRP A 404 5.48 -19.85 9.34
CA TRP A 404 5.18 -20.12 10.74
C TRP A 404 3.85 -20.85 10.90
N PHE A 405 2.77 -20.36 10.30
CA PHE A 405 1.46 -21.00 10.46
C PHE A 405 1.41 -22.41 9.85
N GLN A 406 2.15 -22.66 8.75
CA GLN A 406 2.21 -24.01 8.15
C GLN A 406 3.02 -25.01 8.95
N TYR A 407 4.20 -24.61 9.45
CA TYR A 407 5.10 -25.53 10.15
C TYR A 407 4.80 -25.64 11.65
N SER A 408 4.20 -24.59 12.23
CA SER A 408 3.84 -24.61 13.63
C SER A 408 2.58 -25.44 13.81
N HIS A 409 2.73 -26.67 14.27
CA HIS A 409 1.62 -27.55 14.69
C HIS A 409 0.91 -27.05 15.97
N THR A 410 0.94 -25.74 16.24
CA THR A 410 0.31 -25.12 17.40
C THR A 410 -1.20 -25.05 17.24
N SER A 411 -1.91 -25.11 18.37
CA SER A 411 -3.36 -24.91 18.40
C SER A 411 -3.75 -23.54 17.83
N ILE A 412 -4.86 -23.47 17.09
CA ILE A 412 -5.41 -22.23 16.51
C ILE A 412 -5.58 -21.14 17.56
N ARG A 413 -5.96 -21.50 18.80
CA ARG A 413 -6.04 -20.55 19.91
C ARG A 413 -4.69 -19.86 20.17
N SER A 414 -3.60 -20.63 20.22
CA SER A 414 -2.26 -20.10 20.47
C SER A 414 -1.78 -19.25 19.29
N SER A 415 -2.08 -19.66 18.06
CA SER A 415 -1.81 -18.86 16.87
C SER A 415 -2.51 -17.51 16.93
N LEU A 416 -3.79 -17.45 17.29
CA LEU A 416 -4.53 -16.19 17.45
C LEU A 416 -3.94 -15.29 18.55
N LEU A 417 -3.48 -15.86 19.67
CA LEU A 417 -2.81 -15.09 20.74
C LEU A 417 -1.45 -14.54 20.28
N LEU A 418 -0.70 -15.32 19.51
CA LEU A 418 0.58 -14.85 18.94
C LEU A 418 0.35 -13.69 17.97
N LEU A 419 -0.64 -13.81 17.07
CA LEU A 419 -1.01 -12.73 16.15
C LEU A 419 -1.50 -11.48 16.89
N ALA A 420 -2.20 -11.64 18.02
CA ALA A 420 -2.56 -10.52 18.88
C ALA A 420 -1.31 -9.86 19.51
N GLY A 421 -0.31 -10.64 19.92
CA GLY A 421 0.98 -10.15 20.38
C GLY A 421 1.72 -9.36 19.31
N CYS A 422 1.71 -9.84 18.07
CA CYS A 422 2.22 -9.10 16.91
C CYS A 422 1.53 -7.72 16.81
N ASN A 423 0.19 -7.66 16.80
CA ASN A 423 -0.52 -6.38 16.73
C ASN A 423 -0.14 -5.39 17.85
N LEU A 424 0.16 -5.88 19.06
CA LEU A 424 0.62 -5.03 20.16
C LEU A 424 2.01 -4.41 19.89
N VAL A 425 2.91 -5.14 19.23
CA VAL A 425 4.17 -4.58 18.72
C VAL A 425 3.87 -3.47 17.70
N GLY A 426 2.89 -3.69 16.83
CA GLY A 426 2.39 -2.68 15.89
C GLY A 426 1.90 -1.41 16.58
N VAL A 427 1.15 -1.54 17.68
CA VAL A 427 0.73 -0.41 18.53
C VAL A 427 1.95 0.37 19.05
N MET A 428 2.92 -0.33 19.63
CA MET A 428 4.12 0.29 20.23
C MET A 428 4.93 1.09 19.21
N PHE A 429 5.18 0.52 18.02
CA PHE A 429 5.93 1.22 16.98
C PHE A 429 5.12 2.32 16.29
N THR A 430 3.78 2.20 16.26
CA THR A 430 2.90 3.26 15.74
C THR A 430 2.97 4.52 16.60
N LEU A 431 3.11 4.39 17.92
CA LEU A 431 3.28 5.53 18.83
C LEU A 431 4.59 6.30 18.61
N ALA A 432 5.61 5.66 18.02
CA ALA A 432 6.89 6.28 17.72
C ALA A 432 6.89 7.08 16.40
N LEU A 433 5.80 7.04 15.64
CA LEU A 433 5.68 7.68 14.32
C LEU A 433 5.06 9.08 14.42
N PRO A 434 5.56 10.06 13.66
CA PRO A 434 5.00 11.41 13.63
C PRO A 434 3.65 11.43 12.89
N GLU A 435 2.73 12.30 13.32
CA GLU A 435 1.46 12.52 12.62
C GLU A 435 1.69 13.43 11.40
N SER A 436 1.32 12.96 10.21
CA SER A 436 1.49 13.67 8.92
C SER A 436 0.29 14.56 8.55
N LYS A 437 -0.72 14.66 9.41
CA LYS A 437 -2.00 15.31 9.08
C LYS A 437 -1.82 16.81 8.83
N GLY A 438 -2.18 17.25 7.62
CA GLY A 438 -2.40 18.67 7.32
C GLY A 438 -1.17 19.43 6.83
N MET A 439 0.02 18.88 7.02
CA MET A 439 1.28 19.50 6.61
C MET A 439 1.53 19.28 5.11
N SER A 440 2.22 20.22 4.45
CA SER A 440 2.72 19.97 3.09
C SER A 440 3.85 18.93 3.15
N LEU A 441 4.09 18.22 2.04
CA LEU A 441 5.15 17.21 1.98
C LEU A 441 6.53 17.82 2.27
N GLU A 442 6.72 19.08 1.90
CA GLU A 442 7.96 19.84 2.02
C GLU A 442 8.15 20.36 3.47
N ASP A 443 7.06 20.68 4.18
CA ASP A 443 7.07 21.02 5.61
C ASP A 443 7.45 19.83 6.50
N ILE A 444 6.95 18.62 6.19
CA ILE A 444 7.21 17.39 6.97
C ILE A 444 8.69 16.99 6.86
N THR A 445 9.28 17.20 5.69
CA THR A 445 10.67 16.81 5.40
C THR A 445 11.67 17.90 5.77
N GLY A 446 11.19 19.10 6.15
CA GLY A 446 12.04 20.26 6.42
C GLY A 446 12.75 20.78 5.18
N GLU A 447 12.16 20.60 3.98
CA GLU A 447 12.73 21.11 2.72
C GLU A 447 12.53 22.64 2.59
N MET A 448 11.84 23.27 3.54
CA MET A 448 11.65 24.73 3.69
C MET A 448 12.15 25.24 5.06
N GLU A 449 13.41 24.99 5.45
CA GLU A 449 13.96 25.78 6.56
C GLU A 449 14.05 27.25 6.13
N GLU A 450 13.33 28.09 6.89
CA GLU A 450 13.29 29.55 6.80
C GLU A 450 14.72 30.12 6.69
N GLU A 451 14.90 31.12 5.82
CA GLU A 451 16.05 32.01 5.87
C GLU A 451 16.29 32.39 7.33
N SER A 452 17.36 31.86 7.92
CA SER A 452 17.89 32.35 9.19
C SER A 452 17.93 33.85 9.09
N GLU A 453 17.21 34.54 9.98
CA GLU A 453 17.21 36.00 10.05
C GLU A 453 18.66 36.50 9.86
N PRO A 454 18.90 37.48 8.97
CA PRO A 454 20.26 37.95 8.73
C PRO A 454 20.85 38.35 10.08
N SER A 455 21.97 37.71 10.43
CA SER A 455 22.71 38.00 11.65
C SER A 455 22.85 39.53 11.79
N GLN A 456 22.71 40.05 13.02
CA GLN A 456 22.73 41.49 13.32
C GLN A 456 23.97 42.25 12.77
N GLU A 457 25.01 41.53 12.32
CA GLU A 457 26.15 42.07 11.55
C GLU A 457 25.77 42.56 10.14
N SER A 458 24.78 41.96 9.48
CA SER A 458 24.33 42.36 8.14
C SER A 458 23.39 43.57 8.16
N ALA A 459 22.64 43.75 9.24
CA ALA A 459 21.78 44.92 9.44
C ALA A 459 22.59 46.20 9.70
N THR A 460 23.71 46.09 10.43
CA THR A 460 24.62 47.21 10.67
C THR A 460 25.36 47.65 9.41
N ILE A 461 25.68 46.72 8.49
CA ILE A 461 26.29 47.07 7.20
C ILE A 461 25.29 47.80 6.29
N ALA A 462 24.01 47.37 6.27
CA ALA A 462 22.97 48.02 5.48
C ALA A 462 22.64 49.44 5.98
N GLU A 463 22.69 49.68 7.30
CA GLU A 463 22.45 50.99 7.88
C GLU A 463 23.61 51.97 7.58
N VAL A 464 24.86 51.48 7.58
CA VAL A 464 26.05 52.28 7.23
C VAL A 464 26.09 52.63 5.74
N GLU A 465 25.64 51.74 4.84
CA GLU A 465 25.57 52.02 3.40
C GLU A 465 24.44 52.99 3.02
N PHE A 466 23.33 52.98 3.78
CA PHE A 466 22.22 53.92 3.58
C PHE A 466 22.59 55.35 4.00
N ILE A 467 23.34 55.51 5.09
CA ILE A 467 23.83 56.83 5.56
C ILE A 467 24.79 57.44 4.52
N HIS A 468 25.69 56.64 3.93
CA HIS A 468 26.64 57.16 2.95
C HIS A 468 26.02 57.53 1.59
N SER A 469 24.83 57.01 1.29
CA SER A 469 24.10 57.31 0.06
C SER A 469 23.29 58.61 0.13
N VAL A 470 22.97 59.09 1.34
CA VAL A 470 22.20 60.33 1.56
C VAL A 470 23.09 61.58 1.61
N GLU A 471 24.38 61.45 1.93
CA GLU A 471 25.33 62.57 1.91
C GLU A 471 25.86 62.94 0.50
N VAL A 472 25.48 62.20 -0.54
CA VAL A 472 25.96 62.40 -1.93
C VAL A 472 24.82 62.84 -2.89
N LEU A 473 23.67 63.26 -2.35
CA LEU A 473 22.62 63.99 -3.08
C LEU A 473 22.50 65.40 -2.49
#